data_AF-A0A4Z0N852-F1
#
_entry.id   AF-A0A4Z0N852-F1
#
_cell.length_a   1.000
_cell.length_b   1.000
_cell.length_c   1.000
_cell.angle_alpha   90.00
_cell.angle_beta   90.00
_cell.angle_gamma   90.00
#
_symmetry.space_group_name_H-M   'P 1'
#
loop_
_entity.id
_entity.type
_entity.pdbx_description
1 polymer ?
#
loop_
_entity_poly.entity_id
_entity_poly.type
_entity_poly.pdbx_seq_one_letter_code
_entity_poly.pdbx_strand_id
1 'polypeptide(L)' 'MAFKVWLADQDTPQDCGDGDIYDFLTGGVLAVHYSTPGRWSDYYQPGRWARVSAEPNHVPGDPASMETGPDFD' A
#
# COMPACT_ATOMS: atom_id res chain seq x y z
N MET A 1 -1.79 -11.57 7.80
CA MET A 1 -2.65 -10.73 6.91
C MET A 1 -2.52 -9.35 7.49
N ALA A 2 -1.64 -8.55 6.92
CA ALA A 2 -1.17 -7.35 7.61
C ALA A 2 -2.14 -6.16 7.54
N PHE A 3 -2.81 -5.96 6.41
CA PHE A 3 -3.76 -4.86 6.28
C PHE A 3 -4.80 -5.11 5.18
N LYS A 4 -5.85 -4.30 5.22
CA LYS A 4 -6.95 -4.29 4.25
C LYS A 4 -7.14 -2.89 3.69
N VAL A 5 -7.43 -2.79 2.40
CA VAL A 5 -7.73 -1.54 1.70
C VAL A 5 -9.18 -1.57 1.20
N TRP A 6 -9.97 -0.55 1.54
CA TRP A 6 -11.32 -0.37 1.01
C TRP A 6 -11.27 0.63 -0.14
N LEU A 7 -11.75 0.22 -1.30
CA LEU A 7 -11.89 1.07 -2.47
C LEU A 7 -13.31 1.64 -2.52
N ALA A 8 -13.45 2.88 -2.98
CA ALA A 8 -14.72 3.60 -2.95
C ALA A 8 -15.81 2.96 -3.82
N ASP A 9 -15.42 2.19 -4.83
CA ASP A 9 -16.32 1.52 -5.79
C ASP A 9 -16.51 0.02 -5.48
N GLN A 10 -15.94 -0.48 -4.37
CA GLN A 10 -16.01 -1.90 -4.01
C GLN A 10 -16.59 -2.13 -2.62
N ASP A 11 -17.49 -3.10 -2.52
CA ASP A 11 -18.11 -3.50 -1.25
C ASP A 11 -17.16 -4.35 -0.39
N THR A 12 -16.27 -5.10 -1.04
CA THR A 12 -15.29 -5.97 -0.39
C THR A 12 -13.90 -5.32 -0.33
N PRO A 13 -13.21 -5.35 0.83
CA PRO A 13 -11.84 -4.87 0.92
C PRO A 13 -10.88 -5.78 0.16
N GLN A 14 -9.78 -5.19 -0.30
CA GLN A 14 -8.62 -5.90 -0.77
C GLN A 14 -7.72 -6.30 0.40
N ASP A 15 -7.47 -7.59 0.55
CA ASP A 15 -6.52 -8.12 1.53
C ASP A 15 -5.07 -7.97 1.04
N CYS A 16 -4.20 -7.48 1.92
CA CYS A 16 -2.76 -7.35 1.68
C CYS A 16 -1.96 -8.22 2.66
N GLY A 17 -0.88 -8.81 2.16
CA GLY A 17 -0.02 -9.74 2.86
C GLY A 17 0.96 -9.06 3.81
N ASP A 18 1.61 -9.87 4.67
CA ASP A 18 2.51 -9.40 5.72
C ASP A 18 3.74 -8.63 5.21
N GLY A 19 4.23 -8.96 4.02
CA GLY A 19 5.34 -8.26 3.38
C GLY A 19 4.94 -7.07 2.53
N ASP A 20 3.63 -6.85 2.33
CA ASP A 20 3.15 -5.71 1.55
C ASP A 20 3.26 -4.45 2.43
N ILE A 21 3.38 -3.27 1.82
CA ILE A 21 3.51 -2.00 2.53
C ILE A 21 2.50 -1.03 1.94
N TYR A 22 1.85 -0.22 2.75
CA TYR A 22 1.07 0.92 2.27
C TYR A 22 1.72 2.24 2.65
N ASP A 23 1.59 3.24 1.78
CA ASP A 23 2.14 4.58 1.99
C ASP A 23 1.12 5.66 1.60
N PHE A 24 1.16 6.80 2.31
CA PHE A 24 0.33 7.96 2.01
C PHE A 24 1.18 9.06 1.40
N LEU A 25 1.17 9.11 0.06
CA LEU A 25 1.93 10.09 -0.71
C LEU A 25 1.28 11.48 -0.64
N THR A 26 2.10 12.48 -0.97
CA THR A 26 1.64 13.87 -1.09
C THR A 26 0.47 13.97 -2.08
N GLY A 27 -0.57 14.69 -1.68
CA GLY A 27 -1.80 14.81 -2.47
C GLY A 27 -2.87 13.76 -2.14
N GLY A 28 -2.68 12.96 -1.09
CA GLY A 28 -3.69 12.01 -0.60
C GLY A 28 -3.80 10.73 -1.43
N VAL A 29 -2.74 10.41 -2.16
CA VAL A 29 -2.62 9.16 -2.92
C VAL A 29 -2.20 8.05 -1.96
N LEU A 30 -2.92 6.93 -2.01
CA LEU A 30 -2.55 5.71 -1.31
C LEU A 30 -1.71 4.84 -2.26
N ALA A 31 -0.47 4.54 -1.89
CA ALA A 31 0.36 3.56 -2.58
C ALA A 31 0.34 2.23 -1.82
N VAL A 32 0.33 1.12 -2.56
CA VAL A 32 0.46 -0.23 -2.01
C VAL A 32 1.58 -0.95 -2.73
N HIS A 33 2.66 -1.25 -2.01
CA HIS A 33 3.84 -1.96 -2.49
C HIS A 33 3.73 -3.43 -2.12
N TYR A 34 3.62 -4.31 -3.11
CA TYR A 34 3.50 -5.74 -2.85
C TYR A 34 4.88 -6.40 -2.75
N SER A 35 5.02 -7.30 -1.79
CA SER A 35 6.21 -8.16 -1.64
C SER A 35 6.30 -9.28 -2.68
N THR A 36 5.21 -9.52 -3.42
CA THR A 36 5.16 -10.59 -4.42
C THR A 36 6.07 -10.27 -5.60
N PRO A 37 7.07 -11.12 -5.91
CA PRO A 37 7.99 -10.87 -7.02
C PRO A 37 7.23 -10.82 -8.35
N GLY A 38 7.53 -9.79 -9.16
CA GLY A 38 6.87 -9.55 -10.45
C GLY A 38 5.53 -8.82 -10.34
N ARG A 39 5.05 -8.47 -9.13
CA ARG A 39 3.88 -7.62 -8.94
C ARG A 39 4.31 -6.17 -8.70
N TRP A 40 3.69 -5.24 -9.43
CA TRP A 40 3.98 -3.82 -9.30
C TRP A 40 3.09 -3.16 -8.24
N SER A 41 3.55 -2.03 -7.71
CA SER A 41 2.78 -1.25 -6.74
C SER A 41 1.52 -0.66 -7.37
N ASP A 42 0.44 -0.66 -6.60
CA ASP A 42 -0.81 0.00 -6.97
C ASP A 42 -0.87 1.40 -6.37
N TYR A 43 -1.44 2.36 -7.11
CA TYR A 43 -1.58 3.76 -6.69
C TYR A 43 -3.03 4.20 -6.82
N TYR A 44 -3.65 4.53 -5.70
CA TYR A 44 -5.03 4.97 -5.63
C TYR A 44 -5.10 6.47 -5.38
N GLN A 45 -5.64 7.21 -6.34
CA GLN A 45 -5.90 8.63 -6.19
C GLN A 45 -6.88 8.91 -5.04
N PRO A 46 -6.84 10.12 -4.44
CA PRO A 46 -7.85 10.53 -3.48
C PRO A 46 -9.26 10.35 -4.07
N GLY A 47 -10.16 9.74 -3.30
CA GLY A 47 -11.51 9.40 -3.74
C GLY A 47 -11.65 8.02 -4.41
N ARG A 48 -10.54 7.35 -4.78
CA ARG A 48 -10.56 5.93 -5.20
C ARG A 48 -10.45 4.97 -4.04
N TRP A 49 -9.79 5.38 -2.95
CA TRP A 49 -9.71 4.63 -1.70
C TRP A 49 -10.51 5.34 -0.60
N ALA A 50 -11.06 4.55 0.32
CA ALA A 50 -11.92 5.04 1.40
C ALA A 50 -11.28 4.84 2.78
N ARG A 51 -10.63 3.70 3.01
CA ARG A 51 -10.03 3.36 4.30
C ARG A 51 -8.91 2.33 4.15
N VAL A 52 -7.93 2.40 5.04
CA VAL A 52 -6.99 1.32 5.33
C VAL A 52 -7.21 0.83 6.76
N SER A 53 -7.16 -0.47 6.99
CA SER A 53 -7.16 -1.06 8.33
C SER A 53 -5.99 -2.04 8.42
N ALA A 54 -5.02 -1.72 9.27
CA ALA A 54 -3.81 -2.51 9.46
C ALA A 54 -3.78 -3.17 10.84
N GLU A 55 -3.04 -4.28 10.94
CA GLU A 55 -2.66 -4.86 12.22
C GLU A 55 -1.82 -3.87 13.04
N PRO A 56 -1.86 -3.89 14.38
CA PRO A 56 -1.24 -2.86 15.23
C PRO A 56 0.26 -2.66 14.98
N ASN A 57 0.94 -3.69 14.50
CA ASN A 57 2.39 -3.71 14.28
C ASN A 57 2.77 -3.37 12.83
N HIS A 58 1.78 -3.16 11.96
CA HIS A 58 1.98 -2.91 10.54
C HIS A 58 1.69 -1.43 10.25
N VAL A 59 2.74 -0.62 10.42
CA VAL A 59 2.69 0.84 10.22
C VAL A 59 2.83 1.19 8.73
N PRO A 60 2.29 2.34 8.28
CA PRO A 60 2.58 2.83 6.95
C PRO A 60 4.10 2.94 6.74
N GLY A 61 4.55 2.71 5.51
CA GLY A 61 5.95 2.78 5.14
C GLY A 61 6.58 4.07 5.66
N ASP A 62 7.70 3.95 6.36
CA ASP A 62 8.49 5.12 6.74
C ASP A 62 9.08 5.73 5.45
N PRO A 63 8.82 7.00 5.13
CA PRO A 63 9.27 7.62 3.88
C PRO A 63 10.80 7.69 3.75
N ALA A 64 11.57 7.44 4.82
CA ALA A 64 13.03 7.39 4.77
C ALA A 64 13.59 5.97 4.54
N SER A 65 12.76 4.92 4.54
CA SER A 65 13.19 3.53 4.31
C SER A 65 13.00 3.05 2.86
N MET A 66 12.59 3.95 1.94
CA MET A 66 12.40 3.68 0.51
C MET A 66 13.66 3.92 -0.34
N GLU A 67 14.86 3.73 0.19
CA GLU A 67 16.01 3.41 -0.66
C GLU A 67 16.07 1.90 -0.84
N THR A 68 15.34 1.35 -1.82
CA THR A 68 15.72 0.16 -2.63
C THR A 68 14.60 -0.08 -3.65
N GLY A 69 14.54 0.75 -4.70
CA GLY A 69 14.20 0.19 -6.01
C GLY A 69 15.45 -0.53 -6.53
N PRO A 70 15.36 -1.59 -7.34
CA PRO A 70 16.56 -2.19 -7.92
C PRO A 70 17.29 -1.11 -8.73
N ASP A 71 18.53 -0.85 -8.35
CA ASP A 71 19.50 -0.13 -9.17
C ASP A 71 19.67 -0.96 -10.44
N PHE A 72 19.12 -0.47 -11.54
CA PHE A 72 19.39 -1.06 -12.85
C PHE A 72 20.73 -0.48 -13.32
N ASP A 73 21.80 -1.26 -13.19
CA ASP A 73 23.12 -1.06 -13.83
C ASP A 73 23.00 -1.00 -15.36
#